data_AF-A0A7T4K5T5-F1
#
_entry.id   AF-A0A7T4K5T5-F1
#
_cell.length_a   1.000
_cell.length_b   1.000
_cell.length_c   1.000
_cell.angle_alpha   90.00
_cell.angle_beta   90.00
_cell.angle_gamma   90.00
#
_symmetry.space_group_name_H-M   'P 1'
#
loop_
_entity.id
_entity.type
_entity.pdbx_description
1 polymer ?
#
loop_
_entity_poly.entity_id
_entity_poly.type
_entity_poly.pdbx_seq_one_letter_code
_entity_poly.pdbx_strand_id
1 'polypeptide(L)'
;MKKSKKILFLALSMSLAFSPINSMISNKANVAYAEEIMSEDKELTPEEFIQKAKDFVNSEEFKQYTKEGQDAYIKLIEDLKVENVEEKKEEILKSIDSIKLSYIKKQYEDLKEEVFKLKAESLSDDLKNELDSYKDSYDSYKDYEEQIKNLKTTKSNIENYNKDLKKFKDILKDGLEKNRNFGIDLREEKLVLDDANSNLEKVEKAIETLNNKVKAYNAKTLKEEIIDKEENTKSQYYYKKSDESLKNNFNQSLDAIKKAYSKLQNKEEVNNIDNLVNSYNTAYKNLNGDKFMAEHKKLVDYFEKNKGKLSSSNQKKYADLIKGLPDKADSNLDSIKKLKAEIEKAIEENQQKGKLSKVSRKVAVKKQPATKKSRSFVRTGVKSVGIVLVVLILAGIAYFFLSKKSKK
;
A
#
# COMPACT_ATOMS: atom_id res chain seq x y z
N MET A 1 22.41 20.91 14.39
CA MET A 1 21.62 21.01 13.15
C MET A 1 21.91 19.80 12.26
N LYS A 2 20.92 18.92 12.03
CA LYS A 2 20.80 18.03 10.85
C LYS A 2 19.37 17.45 10.85
N LYS A 3 18.41 18.26 10.39
CA LYS A 3 17.03 17.85 10.11
C LYS A 3 17.01 17.20 8.71
N SER A 4 17.17 15.89 8.59
CA SER A 4 16.86 15.18 7.33
C SER A 4 16.54 13.68 7.46
N LYS A 5 16.67 13.05 8.63
CA LYS A 5 16.39 11.59 8.80
C LYS A 5 14.91 11.22 8.98
N LYS A 6 13.97 12.17 8.98
CA LYS A 6 12.54 11.91 9.27
C LYS A 6 11.69 11.53 8.04
N ILE A 7 12.18 11.70 6.82
CA ILE A 7 11.37 11.50 5.60
C ILE A 7 11.44 10.04 5.11
N LEU A 8 12.55 9.32 5.33
CA LEU A 8 12.65 7.90 4.95
C LEU A 8 11.79 6.98 5.84
N PHE A 9 11.51 7.40 7.08
CA PHE A 9 10.68 6.66 8.05
C PHE A 9 9.18 6.65 7.69
N LEU A 10 8.74 7.50 6.76
CA LEU A 10 7.32 7.64 6.42
C LEU A 10 6.87 6.70 5.28
N ALA A 11 7.77 6.30 4.38
CA ALA A 11 7.44 5.38 3.29
C ALA A 11 7.44 3.90 3.72
N LEU A 12 8.25 3.53 4.74
CA LEU A 12 8.25 2.17 5.29
C LEU A 12 7.13 1.92 6.32
N SER A 13 6.51 2.97 6.85
CA SER A 13 5.53 2.88 7.95
C SER A 13 4.07 2.71 7.50
N MET A 14 3.76 2.78 6.19
CA MET A 14 2.39 2.66 5.69
C MET A 14 1.93 1.24 5.31
N SER A 15 2.77 0.20 5.50
CA SER A 15 2.35 -1.21 5.29
C SER A 15 2.03 -1.97 6.59
N LEU A 16 2.00 -1.31 7.75
CA LEU A 16 1.68 -1.94 9.03
C LEU A 16 0.57 -1.17 9.77
N ALA A 17 -0.61 -1.10 9.18
CA ALA A 17 -1.83 -0.79 9.91
C ALA A 17 -2.76 -2.00 9.84
N PHE A 18 -2.86 -2.73 10.96
CA PHE A 18 -4.06 -3.29 11.60
C PHE A 18 -3.72 -4.53 12.43
N SER A 19 -3.56 -4.35 13.75
CA SER A 19 -4.30 -5.03 14.83
C SER A 19 -3.52 -4.93 16.16
N PRO A 20 -4.20 -4.76 17.32
CA PRO A 20 -3.59 -4.25 18.54
C PRO A 20 -2.92 -5.37 19.32
N ILE A 21 -1.69 -5.14 19.80
CA ILE A 21 -1.12 -5.98 20.85
C ILE A 21 -1.36 -5.27 22.18
N ASN A 22 -2.59 -5.44 22.68
CA ASN A 22 -2.74 -5.70 24.10
C ASN A 22 -2.30 -7.15 24.32
N SER A 23 -1.09 -7.30 24.84
CA SER A 23 -0.78 -8.42 25.72
C SER A 23 0.22 -7.93 26.74
N MET A 24 -0.31 -7.37 27.83
CA MET A 24 0.22 -7.68 29.15
C MET A 24 0.44 -9.19 29.20
N ILE A 25 1.67 -9.64 28.95
CA ILE A 25 2.14 -10.88 29.53
C ILE A 25 2.67 -10.47 30.89
N SER A 26 1.73 -10.46 31.84
CA SER A 26 2.03 -10.62 33.25
C SER A 26 2.70 -11.98 33.41
N ASN A 27 4.03 -12.01 33.36
CA ASN A 27 4.73 -13.12 33.97
C ASN A 27 4.65 -12.92 35.48
N LYS A 28 3.58 -13.48 36.06
CA LYS A 28 3.51 -13.79 37.49
C LYS A 28 4.49 -14.93 37.77
N ALA A 29 5.76 -14.58 37.90
CA ALA A 29 6.76 -15.43 38.52
C ALA A 29 7.57 -14.53 39.45
N ASN A 30 7.06 -14.42 40.69
CA ASN A 30 7.70 -13.86 41.87
C ASN A 30 8.43 -12.52 41.69
N VAL A 31 7.62 -11.48 41.46
CA VAL A 31 7.79 -10.19 42.13
C VAL A 31 7.47 -10.43 43.61
N ALA A 32 8.33 -11.16 44.31
CA ALA A 32 8.55 -10.88 45.72
C ALA A 32 9.56 -9.73 45.71
N TYR A 33 9.08 -8.54 45.35
CA TYR A 33 9.63 -7.36 46.00
C TYR A 33 9.20 -7.57 47.45
N ALA A 34 10.08 -8.22 48.23
CA ALA A 34 10.27 -7.72 49.56
C ALA A 34 10.58 -6.25 49.32
N GLU A 35 9.59 -5.40 49.65
CA GLU A 35 9.79 -4.00 49.89
C GLU A 35 11.23 -3.82 50.36
N GLU A 36 12.01 -3.05 49.61
CA GLU A 36 13.19 -2.43 50.19
C GLU A 36 12.63 -1.61 51.34
N ILE A 37 12.56 -2.22 52.53
CA ILE A 37 12.39 -1.54 53.81
C ILE A 37 13.72 -0.83 54.05
N MET A 38 14.02 0.13 53.17
CA MET A 38 14.62 1.39 53.54
C MET A 38 13.48 2.39 53.71
N SER A 39 12.38 1.98 54.35
CA SER A 39 11.58 2.94 55.11
C SER A 39 12.44 3.34 56.30
N GLU A 40 12.97 4.57 56.23
CA GLU A 40 13.30 5.46 57.35
C GLU A 40 13.82 4.79 58.61
N ASP A 41 15.10 5.02 58.97
CA ASP A 41 15.73 5.00 60.31
C ASP A 41 14.82 4.63 61.51
N LYS A 42 14.15 3.48 61.47
CA LYS A 42 13.47 2.87 62.59
C LYS A 42 14.45 1.88 63.12
N GLU A 43 15.05 2.22 64.26
CA GLU A 43 15.78 1.26 65.06
C GLU A 43 14.87 0.04 65.27
N LEU A 44 15.21 -1.05 64.60
CA LEU A 44 14.57 -2.34 64.81
C LEU A 44 14.76 -2.69 66.29
N THR A 45 13.69 -3.15 66.92
CA THR A 45 13.85 -3.71 68.26
C THR A 45 14.77 -4.94 68.19
N PRO A 46 15.47 -5.27 69.29
CA PRO A 46 16.24 -6.52 69.42
C PRO A 46 15.51 -7.76 68.88
N GLU A 47 14.22 -7.87 69.21
CA GLU A 47 13.36 -8.99 68.82
C GLU A 47 13.08 -9.00 67.31
N GLU A 48 12.79 -7.84 66.72
CA GLU A 48 12.60 -7.69 65.28
C GLU A 48 13.87 -8.02 64.48
N PHE A 49 15.04 -7.63 64.99
CA PHE A 49 16.31 -7.97 64.36
C PHE A 49 16.60 -9.48 64.41
N ILE A 50 16.42 -10.11 65.58
CA ILE A 50 16.61 -11.57 65.74
C ILE A 50 15.70 -12.33 64.77
N GLN A 51 14.45 -11.90 64.65
CA GLN A 51 13.51 -12.53 63.73
C GLN A 51 13.96 -12.37 62.28
N LYS A 52 14.34 -11.15 61.83
CA LYS A 52 14.88 -10.92 60.49
C LYS A 52 16.13 -11.75 60.19
N ALA A 53 17.06 -11.86 61.13
CA ALA A 53 18.28 -12.64 60.97
C ALA A 53 17.99 -14.14 60.79
N LYS A 54 17.02 -14.68 61.54
CA LYS A 54 16.54 -16.07 61.40
C LYS A 54 15.78 -16.28 60.09
N ASP A 55 14.94 -15.33 59.70
CA ASP A 55 14.16 -15.41 58.47
C ASP A 55 15.04 -15.31 57.21
N PHE A 56 16.20 -14.65 57.28
CA PHE A 56 17.15 -14.59 56.17
C PHE A 56 17.64 -15.97 55.70
N VAL A 57 17.66 -16.99 56.57
CA VAL A 57 17.99 -18.38 56.20
C VAL A 57 17.03 -18.93 55.15
N ASN A 58 15.81 -18.41 55.08
CA ASN A 58 14.80 -18.80 54.09
C ASN A 58 14.90 -18.03 52.77
N SER A 59 15.77 -17.02 52.69
CA SER A 59 15.98 -16.21 51.48
C SER A 59 16.63 -17.02 50.35
N GLU A 60 16.40 -16.60 49.11
CA GLU A 60 17.01 -17.27 47.95
C GLU A 60 18.52 -17.00 47.90
N GLU A 61 18.94 -15.81 48.33
CA GLU A 61 20.33 -15.41 48.46
C GLU A 61 21.09 -16.37 49.37
N PHE A 62 20.51 -16.68 50.53
CA PHE A 62 21.10 -17.62 51.48
C PHE A 62 21.17 -19.03 50.91
N LYS A 63 20.07 -19.56 50.36
CA LYS A 63 20.00 -20.93 49.82
C LYS A 63 20.99 -21.18 48.68
N GLN A 64 21.33 -20.16 47.90
CA GLN A 64 22.28 -20.27 46.79
C GLN A 64 23.73 -19.99 47.18
N TYR A 65 23.98 -19.64 48.45
CA TYR A 65 25.32 -19.42 48.98
C TYR A 65 26.10 -20.72 49.19
N THR A 66 27.40 -20.61 49.49
CA THR A 66 28.26 -21.78 49.75
C THR A 66 27.83 -22.48 51.04
N LYS A 67 27.89 -23.82 51.09
CA LYS A 67 27.53 -24.60 52.29
C LYS A 67 28.33 -24.18 53.52
N GLU A 68 29.62 -23.96 53.35
CA GLU A 68 30.52 -23.49 54.42
C GLU A 68 30.07 -22.13 54.97
N GLY A 69 29.67 -21.21 54.10
CA GLY A 69 29.14 -19.91 54.48
C GLY A 69 27.74 -19.96 55.10
N GLN A 70 26.88 -20.86 54.62
CA GLN A 70 25.58 -21.14 55.23
C GLN A 70 25.73 -21.64 56.66
N ASP A 71 26.60 -22.65 56.87
CA ASP A 71 26.89 -23.23 58.18
C ASP A 71 27.50 -22.18 59.13
N ALA A 72 28.39 -21.31 58.64
CA ALA A 72 28.98 -20.23 59.41
C ALA A 72 27.93 -19.22 59.89
N TYR A 73 27.02 -18.79 59.00
CA TYR A 73 25.95 -17.85 59.35
C TYR A 73 24.94 -18.48 60.32
N ILE A 74 24.54 -19.74 60.12
CA ILE A 74 23.62 -20.45 61.02
C ILE A 74 24.18 -20.50 62.44
N LYS A 75 25.47 -20.85 62.59
CA LYS A 75 26.14 -20.83 63.91
C LYS A 75 26.16 -19.44 64.53
N LEU A 76 26.30 -18.39 63.72
CA LEU A 76 26.33 -17.01 64.18
C LEU A 76 25.00 -16.58 64.82
N ILE A 77 23.88 -17.09 64.32
CA ILE A 77 22.52 -16.77 64.77
C ILE A 77 21.88 -17.81 65.72
N GLU A 78 22.51 -18.97 65.93
CA GLU A 78 21.96 -20.10 66.71
C GLU A 78 21.60 -19.72 68.15
N ASP A 79 22.54 -19.05 68.84
CA ASP A 79 22.41 -18.62 70.24
C ASP A 79 21.96 -17.14 70.39
N LEU A 80 21.37 -16.56 69.35
CA LEU A 80 20.98 -15.14 69.36
C LEU A 80 19.77 -14.90 70.27
N LYS A 81 19.95 -14.01 71.27
CA LYS A 81 18.96 -13.63 72.28
C LYS A 81 18.99 -12.10 72.49
N VAL A 82 17.98 -11.55 73.16
CA VAL A 82 17.86 -10.10 73.39
C VAL A 82 19.08 -9.55 74.13
N GLU A 83 19.70 -10.33 75.01
CA GLU A 83 20.84 -9.91 75.84
C GLU A 83 22.17 -9.82 75.09
N ASN A 84 22.33 -10.55 73.98
CA ASN A 84 23.60 -10.63 73.23
C ASN A 84 23.48 -10.12 71.78
N VAL A 85 22.31 -9.63 71.37
CA VAL A 85 22.08 -9.19 69.99
C VAL A 85 22.97 -8.01 69.62
N GLU A 86 23.16 -7.03 70.52
CA GLU A 86 23.86 -5.79 70.18
C GLU A 86 25.35 -6.03 69.91
N GLU A 87 25.95 -6.99 70.62
CA GLU A 87 27.35 -7.40 70.40
C GLU A 87 27.55 -8.13 69.06
N LYS A 88 26.55 -8.92 68.62
CA LYS A 88 26.62 -9.71 67.39
C LYS A 88 26.02 -9.03 66.16
N LYS A 89 25.25 -7.96 66.35
CA LYS A 89 24.46 -7.27 65.32
C LYS A 89 25.30 -6.85 64.12
N GLU A 90 26.45 -6.23 64.37
CA GLU A 90 27.35 -5.76 63.31
C GLU A 90 27.94 -6.93 62.49
N GLU A 91 28.31 -8.03 63.17
CA GLU A 91 28.85 -9.22 62.52
C GLU A 91 27.79 -9.93 61.67
N ILE A 92 26.55 -10.04 62.18
CA ILE A 92 25.41 -10.59 61.44
C ILE A 92 25.12 -9.75 60.20
N LEU A 93 25.05 -8.42 60.32
CA LEU A 93 24.80 -7.52 59.20
C LEU A 93 25.89 -7.65 58.12
N LYS A 94 27.17 -7.65 58.51
CA LYS A 94 28.29 -7.89 57.57
C LYS A 94 28.17 -9.23 56.86
N SER A 95 27.76 -10.28 57.56
CA SER A 95 27.55 -11.59 56.95
C SER A 95 26.38 -11.58 55.96
N ILE A 96 25.25 -10.94 56.31
CA ILE A 96 24.10 -10.79 55.40
C ILE A 96 24.52 -10.01 54.14
N ASP A 97 25.22 -8.90 54.30
CA ASP A 97 25.68 -8.07 53.18
C ASP A 97 26.65 -8.83 52.26
N SER A 98 27.57 -9.61 52.84
CA SER A 98 28.49 -10.48 52.08
C SER A 98 27.73 -11.55 51.27
N ILE A 99 26.72 -12.18 51.88
CA ILE A 99 25.88 -13.20 51.21
C ILE A 99 25.10 -12.55 50.06
N LYS A 100 24.44 -11.40 50.29
CA LYS A 100 23.70 -10.66 49.26
C LYS A 100 24.61 -10.20 48.13
N LEU A 101 25.80 -9.70 48.44
CA LEU A 101 26.77 -9.26 47.45
C LEU A 101 27.26 -10.41 46.57
N SER A 102 27.54 -11.58 47.17
CA SER A 102 27.89 -12.78 46.43
C SER A 102 26.76 -13.23 45.49
N TYR A 103 25.52 -13.21 45.97
CA TYR A 103 24.35 -13.56 45.18
C TYR A 103 24.16 -12.64 43.96
N ILE A 104 24.17 -11.32 44.16
CA ILE A 104 23.96 -10.39 43.05
C ILE A 104 25.12 -10.41 42.04
N LYS A 105 26.36 -10.64 42.52
CA LYS A 105 27.53 -10.81 41.63
C LYS A 105 27.33 -11.99 40.68
N LYS A 106 26.87 -13.13 41.21
CA LYS A 106 26.58 -14.31 40.38
C LYS A 106 25.48 -14.02 39.34
N GLN A 107 24.40 -13.36 39.74
CA GLN A 107 23.34 -12.95 38.80
C GLN A 107 23.86 -12.05 37.67
N TYR A 108 24.76 -11.12 38.02
CA TYR A 108 25.42 -10.27 37.04
C TYR A 108 26.30 -11.07 36.08
N GLU A 109 27.13 -11.98 36.58
CA GLU A 109 28.01 -12.83 35.78
C GLU A 109 27.22 -13.71 34.80
N ASP A 110 26.18 -14.39 35.30
CA ASP A 110 25.30 -15.25 34.48
C ASP A 110 24.62 -14.44 33.36
N LEU A 111 24.09 -13.25 33.68
CA LEU A 111 23.45 -12.38 32.71
C LEU A 111 24.47 -11.79 31.71
N LYS A 112 25.66 -11.39 32.18
CA LYS A 112 26.74 -10.89 31.31
C LYS A 112 27.11 -11.95 30.29
N GLU A 113 27.29 -13.21 30.72
CA GLU A 113 27.59 -14.31 29.80
C GLU A 113 26.48 -14.52 28.76
N GLU A 114 25.21 -14.47 29.18
CA GLU A 114 24.06 -14.59 28.27
C GLU A 114 24.04 -13.46 27.23
N VAL A 115 24.26 -12.21 27.64
CA VAL A 115 24.26 -11.05 26.75
C VAL A 115 25.47 -11.08 25.80
N PHE A 116 26.65 -11.50 26.27
CA PHE A 116 27.84 -11.63 25.44
C PHE A 116 27.70 -12.73 24.38
N LYS A 117 26.91 -13.79 24.61
CA LYS A 117 26.57 -14.79 23.58
C LYS A 117 25.78 -14.18 22.41
N LEU A 118 25.15 -13.02 22.60
CA LEU A 118 24.46 -12.28 21.53
C LEU A 118 25.40 -11.38 20.72
N LYS A 119 26.68 -11.28 21.08
CA LYS A 119 27.68 -10.50 20.34
C LYS A 119 27.83 -11.08 18.94
N ALA A 120 27.63 -10.22 17.94
CA ALA A 120 27.78 -10.57 16.53
C ALA A 120 28.42 -9.42 15.78
N GLU A 121 29.17 -9.75 14.72
CA GLU A 121 29.82 -8.74 13.89
C GLU A 121 28.81 -7.89 13.11
N SER A 122 27.60 -8.40 12.93
CA SER A 122 26.45 -7.71 12.33
C SER A 122 25.80 -6.65 13.23
N LEU A 123 26.19 -6.52 14.49
CA LEU A 123 25.67 -5.46 15.37
C LEU A 123 26.16 -4.08 14.93
N SER A 124 25.47 -3.03 15.38
CA SER A 124 25.99 -1.66 15.26
C SER A 124 27.23 -1.47 16.13
N ASP A 125 28.11 -0.56 15.72
CA ASP A 125 29.31 -0.22 16.49
C ASP A 125 28.95 0.28 17.89
N ASP A 126 27.85 1.03 18.03
CA ASP A 126 27.33 1.48 19.32
C ASP A 126 27.01 0.32 20.26
N LEU A 127 26.31 -0.72 19.77
CA LEU A 127 25.96 -1.90 20.59
C LEU A 127 27.20 -2.74 20.92
N LYS A 128 28.17 -2.84 20.00
CA LYS A 128 29.44 -3.52 20.27
C LYS A 128 30.22 -2.79 21.38
N ASN A 129 30.31 -1.47 21.29
CA ASN A 129 30.97 -0.64 22.29
C ASN A 129 30.27 -0.70 23.65
N GLU A 130 28.94 -0.73 23.67
CA GLU A 130 28.16 -0.90 24.91
C GLU A 130 28.45 -2.25 25.57
N LEU A 131 28.44 -3.34 24.80
CA LEU A 131 28.83 -4.68 25.26
C LEU A 131 30.26 -4.69 25.85
N ASP A 132 31.22 -4.08 25.16
CA ASP A 132 32.62 -4.06 25.57
C ASP A 132 32.90 -3.12 26.76
N SER A 133 31.93 -2.29 27.17
CA SER A 133 32.06 -1.36 28.30
C SER A 133 31.80 -2.00 29.67
N TYR A 134 31.18 -3.18 29.72
CA TYR A 134 30.82 -3.86 30.96
C TYR A 134 32.05 -4.45 31.68
N LYS A 135 32.24 -4.04 32.93
CA LYS A 135 33.38 -4.47 33.77
C LYS A 135 33.20 -5.90 34.27
N ASP A 136 34.28 -6.50 34.76
CA ASP A 136 34.21 -7.85 35.35
C ASP A 136 33.72 -7.84 36.80
N SER A 137 33.87 -6.72 37.51
CA SER A 137 33.41 -6.58 38.88
C SER A 137 33.06 -5.14 39.23
N TYR A 138 32.23 -5.01 40.26
CA TYR A 138 31.82 -3.76 40.89
C TYR A 138 31.96 -3.85 42.41
N ASP A 139 32.04 -2.69 43.06
CA ASP A 139 32.44 -2.58 44.46
C ASP A 139 31.26 -2.71 45.43
N SER A 140 30.03 -2.42 44.99
CA SER A 140 28.84 -2.44 45.86
C SER A 140 27.65 -3.18 45.25
N TYR A 141 26.73 -3.63 46.11
CA TYR A 141 25.47 -4.25 45.71
C TYR A 141 24.66 -3.33 44.77
N LYS A 142 24.59 -2.04 45.11
CA LYS A 142 23.87 -1.03 44.33
C LYS A 142 24.44 -0.87 42.93
N ASP A 143 25.76 -0.92 42.79
CA ASP A 143 26.41 -0.90 41.47
C ASP A 143 26.01 -2.14 40.65
N TYR A 144 26.07 -3.34 41.24
CA TYR A 144 25.63 -4.55 40.53
C TYR A 144 24.16 -4.47 40.10
N GLU A 145 23.27 -3.96 40.94
CA GLU A 145 21.86 -3.81 40.61
C GLU A 145 21.63 -2.90 39.41
N GLU A 146 22.31 -1.75 39.39
CA GLU A 146 22.26 -0.81 38.26
C GLU A 146 22.79 -1.46 36.97
N GLN A 147 23.88 -2.21 37.06
CA GLN A 147 24.52 -2.84 35.90
C GLN A 147 23.72 -4.04 35.38
N ILE A 148 23.06 -4.81 36.25
CA ILE A 148 22.09 -5.84 35.85
C ILE A 148 20.93 -5.21 35.09
N LYS A 149 20.40 -4.08 35.55
CA LYS A 149 19.34 -3.36 34.84
C LYS A 149 19.81 -2.90 33.45
N ASN A 150 21.02 -2.35 33.36
CA ASN A 150 21.61 -1.94 32.09
C ASN A 150 21.78 -3.14 31.15
N LEU A 151 22.34 -4.27 31.61
CA LEU A 151 22.49 -5.49 30.81
C LEU A 151 21.15 -6.01 30.27
N LYS A 152 20.09 -6.00 31.07
CA LYS A 152 18.73 -6.38 30.62
C LYS A 152 18.24 -5.47 29.50
N THR A 153 18.51 -4.17 29.59
CA THR A 153 18.20 -3.19 28.54
C THR A 153 19.02 -3.45 27.28
N THR A 154 20.34 -3.63 27.39
CA THR A 154 21.21 -3.94 26.25
C THR A 154 20.80 -5.23 25.55
N LYS A 155 20.46 -6.28 26.30
CA LYS A 155 19.90 -7.53 25.77
C LYS A 155 18.68 -7.27 24.89
N SER A 156 17.70 -6.54 25.41
CA SER A 156 16.48 -6.19 24.68
C SER A 156 16.78 -5.36 23.42
N ASN A 157 17.71 -4.42 23.50
CA ASN A 157 18.15 -3.62 22.37
C ASN A 157 18.76 -4.48 21.26
N ILE A 158 19.64 -5.43 21.61
CA ILE A 158 20.25 -6.37 20.66
C ILE A 158 19.18 -7.27 20.01
N GLU A 159 18.25 -7.82 20.80
CA GLU A 159 17.17 -8.64 20.27
C GLU A 159 16.27 -7.89 19.28
N ASN A 160 15.92 -6.63 19.60
CA ASN A 160 15.13 -5.78 18.71
C ASN A 160 15.91 -5.42 17.45
N TYR A 161 17.18 -5.05 17.59
CA TYR A 161 18.08 -4.79 16.47
C TYR A 161 18.14 -5.99 15.51
N ASN A 162 18.32 -7.20 16.04
CA ASN A 162 18.38 -8.43 15.22
C ASN A 162 17.06 -8.73 14.50
N LYS A 163 15.91 -8.45 15.13
CA LYS A 163 14.59 -8.56 14.48
C LYS A 163 14.48 -7.59 13.31
N ASP A 164 14.93 -6.35 13.47
CA ASP A 164 14.87 -5.35 12.42
C ASP A 164 15.86 -5.68 11.30
N LEU A 165 17.10 -6.06 11.62
CA LEU A 165 18.08 -6.50 10.62
C LEU A 165 17.52 -7.63 9.74
N LYS A 166 16.83 -8.60 10.34
CA LYS A 166 16.17 -9.68 9.60
C LYS A 166 15.10 -9.15 8.64
N LYS A 167 14.19 -8.28 9.11
CA LYS A 167 13.15 -7.68 8.26
C LYS A 167 13.75 -6.90 7.09
N PHE A 168 14.80 -6.11 7.33
CA PHE A 168 15.45 -5.34 6.29
C PHE A 168 16.19 -6.25 5.29
N LYS A 169 16.82 -7.33 5.73
CA LYS A 169 17.38 -8.35 4.82
C LYS A 169 16.29 -9.02 3.97
N ASP A 170 15.13 -9.32 4.55
CA ASP A 170 13.99 -9.87 3.80
C ASP A 170 13.46 -8.88 2.75
N ILE A 171 13.37 -7.59 3.08
CA ILE A 171 13.02 -6.52 2.12
C ILE A 171 14.04 -6.42 0.99
N LEU A 172 15.34 -6.43 1.32
CA LEU A 172 16.40 -6.40 0.32
C LEU A 172 16.32 -7.62 -0.61
N LYS A 173 16.09 -8.81 -0.05
CA LYS A 173 15.91 -10.05 -0.82
C LYS A 173 14.74 -9.98 -1.79
N ASP A 174 13.55 -9.59 -1.32
CA ASP A 174 12.36 -9.44 -2.17
C ASP A 174 12.59 -8.39 -3.28
N GLY A 175 13.24 -7.27 -2.93
CA GLY A 175 13.65 -6.25 -3.89
C GLY A 175 14.60 -6.78 -4.97
N LEU A 176 15.60 -7.58 -4.59
CA LEU A 176 16.53 -8.21 -5.54
C LEU A 176 15.83 -9.23 -6.44
N GLU A 177 14.96 -10.08 -5.88
CA GLU A 177 14.23 -11.10 -6.63
C GLU A 177 13.30 -10.50 -7.68
N LYS A 178 12.51 -9.47 -7.29
CA LYS A 178 11.62 -8.75 -8.20
C LYS A 178 12.36 -8.10 -9.36
N ASN A 179 13.62 -7.68 -9.14
CA ASN A 179 14.38 -6.93 -10.12
C ASN A 179 15.46 -7.73 -10.87
N ARG A 180 15.58 -9.03 -10.60
CA ARG A 180 16.64 -9.90 -11.14
C ARG A 180 16.71 -9.94 -12.67
N ASN A 181 15.57 -9.81 -13.35
CA ASN A 181 15.46 -10.01 -14.80
C ASN A 181 15.45 -8.70 -15.60
N PHE A 182 15.60 -7.54 -14.97
CA PHE A 182 15.57 -6.24 -15.65
C PHE A 182 16.93 -5.80 -16.21
N GLY A 183 17.96 -6.65 -16.15
CA GLY A 183 19.30 -6.29 -16.63
C GLY A 183 20.00 -5.19 -15.80
N ILE A 184 19.54 -4.96 -14.57
CA ILE A 184 20.13 -4.03 -13.61
C ILE A 184 21.29 -4.75 -12.90
N ASP A 185 22.47 -4.10 -12.78
CA ASP A 185 23.58 -4.65 -12.01
C ASP A 185 23.32 -4.50 -10.50
N LEU A 186 23.00 -5.61 -9.85
CA LEU A 186 22.65 -5.69 -8.42
C LEU A 186 23.65 -6.54 -7.61
N ARG A 187 24.88 -6.72 -8.13
CA ARG A 187 25.89 -7.58 -7.50
C ARG A 187 26.29 -7.08 -6.11
N GLU A 188 26.48 -5.78 -5.95
CA GLU A 188 26.90 -5.18 -4.67
C GLU A 188 25.83 -5.35 -3.58
N GLU A 189 24.57 -5.10 -3.91
CA GLU A 189 23.45 -5.27 -3.00
C GLU A 189 23.26 -6.74 -2.61
N LYS A 190 23.49 -7.66 -3.55
CA LYS A 190 23.49 -9.09 -3.27
C LYS A 190 24.64 -9.48 -2.32
N LEU A 191 25.85 -8.94 -2.51
CA LEU A 191 26.97 -9.19 -1.60
C LEU A 191 26.64 -8.74 -0.16
N VAL A 192 25.96 -7.61 0.01
CA VAL A 192 25.51 -7.14 1.32
C VAL A 192 24.48 -8.10 1.93
N LEU A 193 23.54 -8.63 1.15
CA LEU A 193 22.55 -9.61 1.62
C LEU A 193 23.21 -10.92 2.07
N ASP A 194 24.13 -11.44 1.24
CA ASP A 194 24.79 -12.72 1.44
C ASP A 194 25.86 -12.66 2.57
N ASP A 195 26.37 -11.47 2.90
CA ASP A 195 27.30 -11.28 4.03
C ASP A 195 26.57 -11.42 5.39
N ALA A 196 26.98 -12.44 6.15
CA ALA A 196 26.50 -12.69 7.50
C ALA A 196 26.82 -11.54 8.47
N ASN A 197 27.90 -10.81 8.22
CA ASN A 197 28.38 -9.69 9.04
C ASN A 197 27.81 -8.34 8.62
N SER A 198 26.90 -8.31 7.63
CA SER A 198 26.21 -7.08 7.26
C SER A 198 25.32 -6.60 8.40
N ASN A 199 25.63 -5.39 8.87
CA ASN A 199 24.84 -4.68 9.86
C ASN A 199 23.68 -3.90 9.21
N LEU A 200 22.79 -3.36 10.04
CA LEU A 200 21.58 -2.67 9.60
C LEU A 200 21.90 -1.50 8.65
N GLU A 201 22.92 -0.71 8.95
CA GLU A 201 23.31 0.44 8.11
C GLU A 201 23.75 0.01 6.71
N LYS A 202 24.54 -1.06 6.59
CA LYS A 202 24.93 -1.61 5.28
C LYS A 202 23.71 -2.09 4.50
N VAL A 203 22.78 -2.78 5.16
CA VAL A 203 21.54 -3.28 4.52
C VAL A 203 20.65 -2.12 4.07
N GLU A 204 20.46 -1.09 4.90
CA GLU A 204 19.71 0.12 4.54
C GLU A 204 20.30 0.84 3.33
N LYS A 205 21.62 1.00 3.28
CA LYS A 205 22.33 1.59 2.13
C LYS A 205 22.18 0.75 0.86
N ALA A 206 22.21 -0.58 0.99
CA ALA A 206 21.98 -1.48 -0.15
C ALA A 206 20.55 -1.34 -0.70
N ILE A 207 19.54 -1.22 0.18
CA ILE A 207 18.15 -0.96 -0.23
C ILE A 207 18.01 0.41 -0.91
N GLU A 208 18.65 1.45 -0.38
CA GLU A 208 18.65 2.78 -1.01
C GLU A 208 19.28 2.74 -2.41
N THR A 209 20.40 2.04 -2.56
CA THR A 209 21.11 1.88 -3.83
C THR A 209 20.26 1.10 -4.84
N LEU A 210 19.67 -0.02 -4.43
CA LEU A 210 18.71 -0.78 -5.22
C LEU A 210 17.57 0.12 -5.73
N ASN A 211 16.93 0.87 -4.84
CA ASN A 211 15.82 1.77 -5.18
C ASN A 211 16.24 2.83 -6.20
N ASN A 212 17.43 3.41 -6.06
CA ASN A 212 17.96 4.37 -7.01
C ASN A 212 18.21 3.76 -8.39
N LYS A 213 18.78 2.54 -8.44
CA LYS A 213 18.98 1.80 -9.70
C LYS A 213 17.65 1.47 -10.39
N VAL A 214 16.64 1.02 -9.63
CA VAL A 214 15.29 0.74 -10.16
C VAL A 214 14.62 2.01 -10.69
N LYS A 215 14.70 3.13 -9.96
CA LYS A 215 14.17 4.42 -10.44
C LYS A 215 14.82 4.87 -11.74
N ALA A 216 16.15 4.74 -11.86
CA ALA A 216 16.88 5.08 -13.07
C ALA A 216 16.48 4.19 -14.25
N TYR A 217 16.36 2.88 -14.04
CA TYR A 217 15.88 1.92 -15.04
C TYR A 217 14.46 2.30 -15.51
N ASN A 218 13.53 2.52 -14.58
CA ASN A 218 12.16 2.89 -14.92
C ASN A 218 12.11 4.20 -15.72
N ALA A 219 12.87 5.22 -15.32
CA ALA A 219 12.93 6.48 -16.06
C ALA A 219 13.43 6.27 -17.50
N LYS A 220 14.47 5.44 -17.68
CA LYS A 220 15.00 5.09 -18.99
C LYS A 220 13.95 4.39 -19.85
N THR A 221 13.31 3.35 -19.32
CA THR A 221 12.28 2.58 -20.04
C THR A 221 11.09 3.45 -20.44
N LEU A 222 10.58 4.28 -19.53
CA LEU A 222 9.48 5.20 -19.84
C LEU A 222 9.84 6.19 -20.95
N LYS A 223 11.09 6.66 -20.98
CA LYS A 223 11.56 7.57 -22.02
C LYS A 223 11.69 6.87 -23.36
N GLU A 224 12.51 5.84 -23.43
CA GLU A 224 12.91 5.20 -24.69
C GLU A 224 11.78 4.39 -25.33
N GLU A 225 10.95 3.71 -24.52
CA GLU A 225 9.92 2.82 -25.05
C GLU A 225 8.58 3.50 -25.30
N ILE A 226 8.29 4.62 -24.61
CA ILE A 226 6.99 5.28 -24.65
C ILE A 226 7.09 6.72 -25.15
N ILE A 227 7.83 7.58 -24.43
CA ILE A 227 7.83 9.03 -24.71
C ILE A 227 8.51 9.33 -26.05
N ASP A 228 9.70 8.79 -26.31
CA ASP A 228 10.45 9.04 -27.54
C ASP A 228 9.73 8.46 -28.79
N LYS A 229 8.84 7.47 -28.58
CA LYS A 229 8.02 6.87 -29.64
C LYS A 229 6.70 7.62 -29.89
N GLU A 230 6.40 8.68 -29.14
CA GLU A 230 5.16 9.44 -29.26
C GLU A 230 4.96 9.98 -30.69
N GLU A 231 5.96 10.68 -31.22
CA GLU A 231 5.86 11.36 -32.51
C GLU A 231 5.61 10.34 -33.63
N ASN A 232 6.38 9.25 -33.63
CA ASN A 232 6.17 8.15 -34.56
C ASN A 232 4.73 7.61 -34.42
N THR A 233 4.29 7.26 -33.21
CA THR A 233 2.93 6.75 -32.95
C THR A 233 1.84 7.69 -33.48
N LYS A 234 1.96 9.00 -33.19
CA LYS A 234 0.99 10.01 -33.63
C LYS A 234 1.02 10.26 -35.14
N SER A 235 2.14 9.95 -35.81
CA SER A 235 2.26 10.02 -37.26
C SER A 235 1.56 8.86 -37.98
N GLN A 236 1.35 7.73 -37.30
CA GLN A 236 0.80 6.51 -37.88
C GLN A 236 -0.70 6.60 -38.18
N TYR A 237 -1.14 5.81 -39.16
CA TYR A 237 -2.52 5.78 -39.63
C TYR A 237 -3.49 5.30 -38.55
N TYR A 238 -3.11 4.28 -37.79
CA TYR A 238 -3.93 3.72 -36.70
C TYR A 238 -4.25 4.75 -35.61
N TYR A 239 -3.40 5.74 -35.40
CA TYR A 239 -3.67 6.86 -34.50
C TYR A 239 -4.49 7.94 -35.21
N LYS A 240 -4.02 8.44 -36.37
CA LYS A 240 -4.62 9.57 -37.08
C LYS A 240 -6.12 9.37 -37.37
N LYS A 241 -6.52 8.16 -37.74
CA LYS A 241 -7.91 7.82 -38.08
C LYS A 241 -8.71 7.19 -36.95
N SER A 242 -8.13 7.11 -35.75
CA SER A 242 -8.83 6.61 -34.57
C SER A 242 -9.93 7.56 -34.11
N ASP A 243 -10.94 7.02 -33.43
CA ASP A 243 -11.99 7.84 -32.81
C ASP A 243 -11.41 8.83 -31.79
N GLU A 244 -12.04 10.01 -31.70
CA GLU A 244 -11.55 11.13 -30.87
C GLU A 244 -11.44 10.76 -29.39
N SER A 245 -12.42 10.02 -28.86
CA SER A 245 -12.40 9.55 -27.47
C SER A 245 -11.20 8.62 -27.19
N LEU A 246 -10.82 7.79 -28.15
CA LEU A 246 -9.68 6.87 -28.02
C LEU A 246 -8.35 7.62 -28.10
N LYS A 247 -8.24 8.60 -29.01
CA LYS A 247 -7.08 9.51 -29.06
C LYS A 247 -6.92 10.29 -27.76
N ASN A 248 -8.02 10.80 -27.21
CA ASN A 248 -8.01 11.51 -25.92
C ASN A 248 -7.56 10.60 -24.77
N ASN A 249 -8.08 9.38 -24.69
CA ASN A 249 -7.65 8.41 -23.67
C ASN A 249 -6.16 8.06 -23.81
N PHE A 250 -5.69 7.84 -25.04
CA PHE A 250 -4.26 7.62 -25.32
C PHE A 250 -3.41 8.80 -24.85
N ASN A 251 -3.75 10.03 -25.26
CA ASN A 251 -3.00 11.24 -24.90
C ASN A 251 -2.98 11.47 -23.38
N GLN A 252 -4.11 11.26 -22.69
CA GLN A 252 -4.17 11.35 -21.23
C GLN A 252 -3.26 10.31 -20.55
N SER A 253 -3.25 9.08 -21.03
CA SER A 253 -2.36 8.04 -20.50
C SER A 253 -0.88 8.38 -20.74
N LEU A 254 -0.54 8.94 -21.91
CA LEU A 254 0.82 9.38 -22.24
C LEU A 254 1.26 10.57 -21.38
N ASP A 255 0.38 11.54 -21.13
CA ASP A 255 0.68 12.68 -20.25
C ASP A 255 0.90 12.22 -18.80
N ALA A 256 0.18 11.20 -18.35
CA ALA A 256 0.44 10.59 -17.03
C ALA A 256 1.83 9.94 -16.97
N ILE A 257 2.25 9.25 -18.04
CA ILE A 257 3.62 8.69 -18.17
C ILE A 257 4.67 9.80 -18.16
N LYS A 258 4.46 10.89 -18.92
CA LYS A 258 5.39 12.04 -18.91
C LYS A 258 5.53 12.67 -17.53
N LYS A 259 4.42 12.84 -16.80
CA LYS A 259 4.44 13.33 -15.42
C LYS A 259 5.22 12.38 -14.49
N ALA A 260 5.01 11.07 -14.61
CA ALA A 260 5.77 10.07 -13.86
C ALA A 260 7.27 10.15 -14.17
N TYR A 261 7.64 10.26 -15.45
CA TYR A 261 9.03 10.44 -15.87
C TYR A 261 9.66 11.69 -15.25
N SER A 262 8.98 12.84 -15.30
CA SER A 262 9.48 14.09 -14.68
C SER A 262 9.69 13.94 -13.18
N LYS A 263 8.80 13.25 -12.47
CA LYS A 263 8.98 12.97 -11.03
C LYS A 263 10.20 12.09 -10.76
N LEU A 264 10.41 11.05 -11.56
CA LEU A 264 11.59 10.18 -11.43
C LEU A 264 12.90 10.94 -11.65
N GLN A 265 12.93 11.87 -12.62
CA GLN A 265 14.09 12.76 -12.84
C GLN A 265 14.38 13.64 -11.61
N ASN A 266 13.34 14.09 -10.92
CA ASN A 266 13.44 14.88 -9.70
C ASN A 266 13.69 14.03 -8.43
N LYS A 267 13.94 12.72 -8.58
CA LYS A 267 14.10 11.74 -7.48
C LYS A 267 12.87 11.62 -6.57
N GLU A 268 11.71 12.08 -7.02
CA GLU A 268 10.45 11.94 -6.31
C GLU A 268 9.91 10.51 -6.42
N GLU A 269 9.04 10.14 -5.48
CA GLU A 269 8.39 8.85 -5.49
C GLU A 269 7.25 8.81 -6.52
N VAL A 270 7.19 7.70 -7.26
CA VAL A 270 6.13 7.45 -8.24
C VAL A 270 5.50 6.11 -7.92
N ASN A 271 4.31 6.17 -7.31
CA ASN A 271 3.53 4.99 -7.01
C ASN A 271 2.88 4.45 -8.29
N ASN A 272 2.86 3.12 -8.44
CA ASN A 272 2.12 2.40 -9.47
C ASN A 272 2.59 2.63 -10.92
N ILE A 273 3.91 2.66 -11.17
CA ILE A 273 4.48 2.77 -12.53
C ILE A 273 3.89 1.69 -13.46
N ASP A 274 3.79 0.44 -12.99
CA ASP A 274 3.22 -0.67 -13.76
C ASP A 274 1.77 -0.39 -14.20
N ASN A 275 0.95 0.21 -13.33
CA ASN A 275 -0.43 0.55 -13.68
C ASN A 275 -0.49 1.67 -14.74
N LEU A 276 0.43 2.64 -14.66
CA LEU A 276 0.53 3.68 -15.68
C LEU A 276 0.93 3.09 -17.04
N VAL A 277 1.95 2.23 -17.06
CA VAL A 277 2.41 1.55 -18.28
C VAL A 277 1.30 0.65 -18.84
N ASN A 278 0.59 -0.10 -18.00
CA ASN A 278 -0.53 -0.93 -18.42
C ASN A 278 -1.69 -0.11 -19.00
N SER A 279 -2.00 1.04 -18.39
CA SER A 279 -3.01 1.96 -18.89
C SER A 279 -2.63 2.52 -20.25
N TYR A 280 -1.38 2.95 -20.41
CA TYR A 280 -0.82 3.38 -21.70
C TYR A 280 -0.91 2.29 -22.76
N ASN A 281 -0.42 1.08 -22.45
CA ASN A 281 -0.42 -0.05 -23.38
C ASN A 281 -1.85 -0.43 -23.80
N THR A 282 -2.81 -0.35 -22.88
CA THR A 282 -4.22 -0.60 -23.17
C THR A 282 -4.80 0.49 -24.08
N ALA A 283 -4.55 1.75 -23.79
CA ALA A 283 -5.02 2.87 -24.61
C ALA A 283 -4.42 2.82 -26.02
N TYR A 284 -3.13 2.50 -26.13
CA TYR A 284 -2.42 2.31 -27.40
C TYR A 284 -3.05 1.18 -28.23
N LYS A 285 -3.27 -0.01 -27.63
CA LYS A 285 -3.90 -1.16 -28.32
C LYS A 285 -5.35 -0.90 -28.75
N ASN A 286 -6.04 0.00 -28.06
CA ASN A 286 -7.43 0.33 -28.37
C ASN A 286 -7.59 1.33 -29.52
N LEU A 287 -6.51 1.98 -29.98
CA LEU A 287 -6.56 2.83 -31.17
C LEU A 287 -7.11 2.04 -32.36
N ASN A 288 -8.08 2.61 -33.06
CA ASN A 288 -8.89 1.87 -34.03
C ASN A 288 -8.80 2.41 -35.46
N GLY A 289 -7.81 3.25 -35.76
CA GLY A 289 -7.65 3.83 -37.09
C GLY A 289 -7.40 2.79 -38.19
N ASP A 290 -6.84 1.62 -37.88
CA ASP A 290 -6.67 0.53 -38.87
C ASP A 290 -8.00 0.01 -39.43
N LYS A 291 -9.09 0.12 -38.65
CA LYS A 291 -10.43 -0.25 -39.10
C LYS A 291 -11.04 0.75 -40.08
N PHE A 292 -10.49 1.98 -40.13
CA PHE A 292 -11.05 3.05 -40.95
C PHE A 292 -11.08 2.68 -42.43
N MET A 293 -9.97 2.18 -43.00
CA MET A 293 -9.92 1.85 -44.44
C MET A 293 -10.84 0.71 -44.82
N ALA A 294 -11.00 -0.29 -43.93
CA ALA A 294 -11.93 -1.38 -44.16
C ALA A 294 -13.39 -0.89 -44.19
N GLU A 295 -13.78 -0.01 -43.26
CA GLU A 295 -15.12 0.59 -43.24
C GLU A 295 -15.33 1.60 -44.37
N HIS A 296 -14.29 2.33 -44.77
CA HIS A 296 -14.33 3.24 -45.92
C HIS A 296 -14.62 2.46 -47.20
N LYS A 297 -13.95 1.33 -47.42
CA LYS A 297 -14.23 0.44 -48.55
C LYS A 297 -15.69 -0.06 -48.55
N LYS A 298 -16.22 -0.46 -47.40
CA LYS A 298 -17.64 -0.86 -47.27
C LYS A 298 -18.59 0.30 -47.61
N LEU A 299 -18.25 1.52 -47.22
CA LEU A 299 -19.02 2.72 -47.57
C LEU A 299 -19.00 3.00 -49.08
N VAL A 300 -17.84 2.88 -49.72
CA VAL A 300 -17.70 2.98 -51.19
C VAL A 300 -18.60 1.96 -51.89
N ASP A 301 -18.51 0.68 -51.50
CA ASP A 301 -19.31 -0.40 -52.08
C ASP A 301 -20.82 -0.16 -51.88
N TYR A 302 -21.21 0.31 -50.69
CA TYR A 302 -22.59 0.64 -50.38
C TYR A 302 -23.11 1.79 -51.26
N PHE A 303 -22.31 2.84 -51.42
CA PHE A 303 -22.65 3.98 -52.26
C PHE A 303 -22.80 3.57 -53.72
N GLU A 304 -21.85 2.82 -54.29
CA GLU A 304 -21.90 2.38 -55.68
C GLU A 304 -23.13 1.52 -55.98
N LYS A 305 -23.51 0.62 -55.06
CA LYS A 305 -24.72 -0.21 -55.20
C LYS A 305 -26.02 0.58 -55.13
N ASN A 306 -26.04 1.74 -54.47
CA ASN A 306 -27.25 2.52 -54.21
C ASN A 306 -27.28 3.87 -54.92
N LYS A 307 -26.22 4.27 -55.64
CA LYS A 307 -26.11 5.61 -56.25
C LYS A 307 -27.26 5.96 -57.17
N GLY A 308 -27.82 4.99 -57.90
CA GLY A 308 -28.97 5.20 -58.79
C GLY A 308 -30.26 5.59 -58.08
N LYS A 309 -30.35 5.42 -56.75
CA LYS A 309 -31.49 5.82 -55.92
C LYS A 309 -31.39 7.29 -55.45
N LEU A 310 -30.26 7.95 -55.67
CA LEU A 310 -30.01 9.34 -55.31
C LEU A 310 -30.27 10.27 -56.51
N SER A 311 -30.57 11.54 -56.24
CA SER A 311 -30.59 12.59 -57.28
C SER A 311 -29.19 12.85 -57.85
N SER A 312 -29.08 13.30 -59.09
CA SER A 312 -27.78 13.55 -59.75
C SER A 312 -26.89 14.53 -58.98
N SER A 313 -27.48 15.54 -58.33
CA SER A 313 -26.77 16.48 -57.45
C SER A 313 -26.18 15.77 -56.22
N ASN A 314 -26.95 14.90 -55.56
CA ASN A 314 -26.49 14.14 -54.40
C ASN A 314 -25.46 13.07 -54.77
N GLN A 315 -25.57 12.46 -55.97
CA GLN A 315 -24.56 11.51 -56.46
C GLN A 315 -23.18 12.16 -56.53
N LYS A 316 -23.07 13.34 -57.17
CA LYS A 316 -21.80 14.08 -57.25
C LYS A 316 -21.29 14.49 -55.87
N LYS A 317 -22.15 15.10 -55.05
CA LYS A 317 -21.82 15.54 -53.68
C LYS A 317 -21.24 14.39 -52.84
N TYR A 318 -21.92 13.25 -52.78
CA TYR A 318 -21.48 12.14 -51.93
C TYR A 318 -20.27 11.39 -52.49
N ALA A 319 -20.12 11.30 -53.81
CA ALA A 319 -18.90 10.76 -54.43
C ALA A 319 -17.66 11.57 -54.02
N ASP A 320 -17.74 12.90 -54.08
CA ASP A 320 -16.63 13.79 -53.69
C ASP A 320 -16.32 13.67 -52.18
N LEU A 321 -17.36 13.60 -51.34
CA LEU A 321 -17.20 13.42 -49.88
C LEU A 321 -16.57 12.07 -49.52
N ILE A 322 -16.99 10.98 -50.17
CA ILE A 322 -16.43 9.64 -49.94
C ILE A 322 -14.97 9.59 -50.41
N LYS A 323 -14.66 10.17 -51.57
CA LYS A 323 -13.30 10.18 -52.10
C LYS A 323 -12.35 10.97 -51.22
N GLY A 324 -12.78 12.14 -50.72
CA GLY A 324 -11.95 13.00 -49.87
C GLY A 324 -11.88 12.60 -48.38
N LEU A 325 -12.66 11.60 -47.94
CA LEU A 325 -12.68 11.17 -46.53
C LEU A 325 -11.29 10.74 -46.02
N PRO A 326 -10.53 9.87 -46.72
CA PRO A 326 -9.20 9.45 -46.27
C PRO A 326 -8.18 10.59 -46.13
N ASP A 327 -8.35 11.67 -46.91
CA ASP A 327 -7.40 12.80 -46.95
C ASP A 327 -7.70 13.87 -45.89
N LYS A 328 -8.91 13.87 -45.31
CA LYS A 328 -9.28 14.82 -44.25
C LYS A 328 -8.60 14.47 -42.93
N ALA A 329 -7.98 15.47 -42.29
CA ALA A 329 -7.29 15.29 -41.01
C ALA A 329 -8.23 14.73 -39.92
N ASP A 330 -9.45 15.25 -39.83
CA ASP A 330 -10.40 14.90 -38.75
C ASP A 330 -11.29 13.69 -39.07
N SER A 331 -11.06 13.01 -40.20
CA SER A 331 -11.87 11.85 -40.56
C SER A 331 -11.56 10.65 -39.66
N ASN A 332 -12.61 9.98 -39.21
CA ASN A 332 -12.53 8.78 -38.38
C ASN A 332 -13.73 7.84 -38.67
N LEU A 333 -13.87 6.75 -37.91
CA LEU A 333 -14.97 5.80 -38.09
C LEU A 333 -16.34 6.46 -37.87
N ASP A 334 -16.45 7.40 -36.93
CA ASP A 334 -17.68 8.18 -36.74
C ASP A 334 -18.04 9.02 -37.98
N SER A 335 -17.04 9.58 -38.65
CA SER A 335 -17.23 10.31 -39.92
C SER A 335 -17.80 9.40 -41.01
N ILE A 336 -17.34 8.15 -41.10
CA ILE A 336 -17.87 7.13 -42.03
C ILE A 336 -19.33 6.80 -41.67
N LYS A 337 -19.63 6.58 -40.38
CA LYS A 337 -20.99 6.29 -39.89
C LYS A 337 -21.96 7.42 -40.19
N LYS A 338 -21.56 8.67 -39.93
CA LYS A 338 -22.35 9.87 -40.24
C LYS A 338 -22.63 9.99 -41.73
N LEU A 339 -21.61 9.86 -42.57
CA LEU A 339 -21.79 9.97 -44.02
C LEU A 339 -22.68 8.85 -44.57
N LYS A 340 -22.54 7.63 -44.06
CA LYS A 340 -23.44 6.52 -44.42
C LYS A 340 -24.90 6.83 -44.07
N ALA A 341 -25.16 7.31 -42.85
CA ALA A 341 -26.51 7.69 -42.41
C ALA A 341 -27.10 8.84 -43.23
N GLU A 342 -26.28 9.84 -43.63
CA GLU A 342 -26.72 10.92 -44.52
C GLU A 342 -27.11 10.41 -45.91
N ILE A 343 -26.36 9.43 -46.46
CA ILE A 343 -26.70 8.78 -47.73
C ILE A 343 -28.00 7.99 -47.60
N GLU A 344 -28.15 7.18 -46.54
CA GLU A 344 -29.36 6.40 -46.26
C GLU A 344 -30.61 7.30 -46.20
N LYS A 345 -30.53 8.39 -45.42
CA LYS A 345 -31.61 9.37 -45.31
C LYS A 345 -31.94 10.04 -46.65
N ALA A 346 -30.92 10.40 -47.43
CA ALA A 346 -31.12 11.01 -48.74
C ALA A 346 -31.76 10.04 -49.76
N ILE A 347 -31.49 8.75 -49.67
CA ILE A 347 -32.17 7.71 -50.45
C ILE A 347 -33.64 7.64 -50.06
N GLU A 348 -33.95 7.58 -48.77
CA GLU A 348 -35.32 7.52 -48.26
C GLU A 348 -36.15 8.74 -48.69
N GLU A 349 -35.61 9.95 -48.52
CA GLU A 349 -36.28 11.19 -48.92
C GLU A 349 -36.55 11.26 -50.43
N ASN A 350 -35.61 10.80 -51.26
CA ASN A 350 -35.78 10.79 -52.70
C ASN A 350 -36.86 9.77 -53.14
N GLN A 351 -36.93 8.62 -52.48
CA GLN A 351 -37.99 7.63 -52.70
C GLN A 351 -39.37 8.16 -52.28
N GLN A 352 -39.45 8.98 -51.23
CA GLN A 352 -40.71 9.60 -50.80
C GLN A 352 -41.18 10.69 -51.78
N LYS A 353 -40.27 11.46 -52.39
CA LYS A 353 -40.61 12.44 -53.44
C LYS A 353 -41.20 11.81 -54.71
N GLY A 354 -40.86 10.55 -54.99
CA GLY A 354 -41.45 9.77 -56.09
C GLY A 354 -42.86 9.21 -55.80
N LYS A 355 -43.35 9.27 -54.56
CA LYS A 355 -44.72 8.87 -54.20
C LYS A 355 -45.64 10.09 -54.30
N LEU A 356 -46.45 10.16 -55.37
CA LEU A 356 -47.58 11.09 -55.45
C LEU A 356 -48.47 10.92 -54.22
N SER A 357 -48.56 11.94 -53.37
CA SER A 357 -49.59 11.99 -52.33
C SER A 357 -50.94 12.08 -53.04
N LYS A 358 -51.88 11.21 -52.64
CA LYS A 358 -53.23 11.17 -53.22
C LYS A 358 -53.93 12.49 -52.86
N VAL A 359 -53.97 13.45 -53.79
CA VAL A 359 -54.74 14.69 -53.62
C VAL A 359 -56.22 14.32 -53.64
N SER A 360 -56.86 14.31 -52.48
CA SER A 360 -58.31 14.19 -52.39
C SER A 360 -58.94 15.50 -52.88
N ARG A 361 -59.33 15.55 -54.15
CA ARG A 361 -60.24 16.60 -54.63
C ARG A 361 -61.56 16.46 -53.86
N LYS A 362 -61.85 17.41 -52.96
CA LYS A 362 -63.21 17.60 -52.43
C LYS A 362 -64.08 18.13 -53.56
N VAL A 363 -64.78 17.24 -54.25
CA VAL A 363 -65.90 17.62 -55.10
C VAL A 363 -67.05 18.00 -54.17
N ALA A 364 -67.45 19.26 -54.18
CA ALA A 364 -68.60 19.75 -53.44
C ALA A 364 -69.88 19.25 -54.12
N VAL A 365 -70.44 18.15 -53.63
CA VAL A 365 -71.78 17.68 -54.01
C VAL A 365 -72.81 18.43 -53.16
N LYS A 366 -73.76 19.10 -53.82
CA LYS A 366 -74.90 19.80 -53.19
C LYS A 366 -75.72 18.83 -52.33
N LYS A 367 -75.99 19.22 -51.09
CA LYS A 367 -76.86 18.52 -50.12
C LYS A 367 -78.28 18.32 -50.68
N GLN A 368 -78.78 17.09 -50.59
CA GLN A 368 -80.21 16.77 -50.53
C GLN A 368 -80.56 16.21 -49.13
N PRO A 369 -81.85 16.30 -48.71
CA PRO A 369 -82.20 16.43 -47.31
C PRO A 369 -82.26 15.09 -46.56
N ALA A 370 -82.12 15.20 -45.24
CA ALA A 370 -81.95 14.12 -44.29
C ALA A 370 -83.21 13.26 -44.10
N THR A 371 -83.02 11.94 -44.05
CA THR A 371 -83.94 11.01 -43.36
C THR A 371 -83.22 10.39 -42.16
N LYS A 372 -83.86 10.56 -41.00
CA LYS A 372 -83.44 10.07 -39.68
C LYS A 372 -83.55 8.55 -39.57
N LYS A 373 -82.54 7.92 -38.95
CA LYS A 373 -82.57 6.79 -37.98
C LYS A 373 -81.14 6.22 -37.94
N SER A 374 -80.55 5.79 -36.84
CA SER A 374 -80.89 5.73 -35.41
C SER A 374 -79.56 5.53 -34.67
N ARG A 375 -79.49 6.03 -33.44
CA ARG A 375 -78.33 5.89 -32.55
C ARG A 375 -77.99 4.42 -32.32
N SER A 376 -76.71 4.06 -32.46
CA SER A 376 -76.07 3.15 -31.52
C SER A 376 -74.75 3.76 -31.06
N PHE A 377 -74.63 3.86 -29.74
CA PHE A 377 -73.40 4.05 -29.00
C PHE A 377 -72.44 2.91 -29.40
N VAL A 378 -71.15 3.12 -29.63
CA VAL A 378 -70.14 3.26 -28.57
C VAL A 378 -69.07 4.29 -28.99
N ARG A 379 -68.96 5.35 -28.19
CA ARG A 379 -67.78 6.22 -28.13
C ARG A 379 -66.95 5.73 -26.95
N THR A 380 -65.90 4.95 -27.20
CA THR A 380 -64.80 4.76 -26.24
C THR A 380 -63.53 5.29 -26.88
N GLY A 381 -62.92 6.26 -26.19
CA GLY A 381 -61.85 7.09 -26.71
C GLY A 381 -60.52 6.36 -26.77
N VAL A 382 -59.91 6.33 -27.95
CA VAL A 382 -58.50 5.93 -28.15
C VAL A 382 -57.61 7.19 -28.20
N LYS A 383 -57.85 8.14 -27.29
CA LYS A 383 -56.95 9.30 -27.09
C LYS A 383 -56.08 9.17 -25.82
N SER A 384 -56.28 8.13 -25.02
CA SER A 384 -55.60 7.98 -23.72
C SER A 384 -54.49 6.91 -23.68
N VAL A 385 -54.33 6.06 -24.70
CA VAL A 385 -53.27 5.03 -24.70
C VAL A 385 -51.88 5.64 -24.87
N GLY A 386 -51.74 6.69 -25.70
CA GLY A 386 -50.45 7.34 -25.94
C GLY A 386 -49.91 8.12 -24.74
N ILE A 387 -50.78 8.71 -23.92
CA ILE A 387 -50.37 9.52 -22.75
C ILE A 387 -49.98 8.60 -21.58
N VAL A 388 -50.66 7.47 -21.38
CA VAL A 388 -50.32 6.50 -20.32
C VAL A 388 -48.97 5.83 -20.59
N LEU A 389 -48.62 5.58 -21.86
CA LEU A 389 -47.36 4.94 -22.23
C LEU A 389 -46.14 5.86 -22.01
N VAL A 390 -46.30 7.16 -22.24
CA VAL A 390 -45.24 8.16 -21.96
C VAL A 390 -45.02 8.34 -20.45
N VAL A 391 -46.10 8.31 -19.65
CA VAL A 391 -46.00 8.39 -18.18
C VAL A 391 -45.33 7.13 -17.58
N LEU A 392 -45.59 5.94 -18.13
CA LEU A 392 -44.93 4.69 -17.69
C LEU A 392 -43.43 4.65 -18.04
N ILE A 393 -43.02 5.18 -19.20
CA ILE A 393 -41.60 5.26 -19.58
C ILE A 393 -40.85 6.24 -18.67
N LEU A 394 -41.45 7.39 -18.35
CA LEU A 394 -40.82 8.37 -17.45
C LEU A 394 -40.75 7.87 -16.00
N ALA A 395 -41.77 7.14 -15.52
CA ALA A 395 -41.73 6.51 -14.20
C ALA A 395 -40.70 5.37 -14.10
N GLY A 396 -40.51 4.59 -15.18
CA GLY A 396 -39.49 3.53 -15.25
C GLY A 396 -38.05 4.05 -15.21
N ILE A 397 -37.78 5.21 -15.84
CA ILE A 397 -36.45 5.85 -15.81
C ILE A 397 -36.18 6.44 -14.41
N ALA A 398 -37.18 7.02 -13.74
CA ALA A 398 -37.02 7.54 -12.37
C ALA A 398 -36.75 6.43 -11.33
N TYR A 399 -37.42 5.27 -11.44
CA TYR A 399 -37.21 4.13 -10.53
C TYR A 399 -35.82 3.50 -10.70
N PHE A 400 -35.29 3.45 -11.94
CA PHE A 400 -33.96 2.89 -12.24
C PHE A 400 -32.81 3.78 -11.73
N PHE A 401 -33.01 5.11 -11.68
CA PHE A 401 -32.03 6.04 -11.11
C PHE A 401 -32.10 6.14 -9.57
N LEU A 402 -33.26 5.93 -8.94
CA LEU A 402 -33.36 5.85 -7.48
C LEU A 402 -32.79 4.54 -6.90
N SER A 403 -32.95 3.39 -7.58
CA SER A 403 -32.47 2.10 -7.03
C SER A 403 -30.95 1.90 -7.09
N LYS A 404 -30.22 2.72 -7.86
CA LYS A 404 -28.75 2.72 -7.89
C LYS A 404 -28.09 3.56 -6.80
N LYS A 405 -28.86 4.32 -6.01
CA LYS A 405 -28.33 5.17 -4.93
C LYS A 405 -28.44 4.56 -3.53
N SER A 406 -28.96 3.34 -3.37
CA SER A 406 -29.10 2.65 -2.06
C SER A 406 -28.27 1.36 -1.92
N LYS A 407 -27.15 1.23 -2.66
CA LYS A 407 -26.10 0.25 -2.34
C LYS A 407 -24.75 0.93 -2.21
N LYS A 408 -24.62 1.74 -1.17
CA LYS A 408 -23.50 1.74 -0.24
C LYS A 408 -23.89 2.50 1.01
#